data_AF-A0A919WHM0-F1
#
_entry.id   AF-A0A919WHM0-F1
#
_cell.length_a   1.000
_cell.length_b   1.000
_cell.length_c   1.000
_cell.angle_alpha   90.00
_cell.angle_beta   90.00
_cell.angle_gamma   90.00
#
_symmetry.space_group_name_H-M   'P 1'
#
loop_
_entity.id
_entity.type
_entity.pdbx_description
1 polymer ?
#
loop_
_entity_poly.entity_id
_entity_poly.type
_entity_poly.pdbx_seq_one_letter_code
_entity_poly.pdbx_strand_id
1 'polypeptide(L)'
;MMNFPTIHTNFWDAIIAVPSVMVLTQIIKVIFKIPKHFVPTLALIIGLAISTFISHRHDLLAGLFMGWFYGYAAIGSYAATKTALIYFRNRK
;
A
#
# COMPACT_ATOMS: atom_id res chain seq x y z
N MET A 1 11.52 -16.15 27.36
CA MET A 1 11.76 -15.16 26.29
C MET A 1 10.61 -15.26 25.30
N MET A 2 9.89 -14.17 25.03
CA MET A 2 8.86 -14.16 24.00
C MET A 2 9.60 -14.18 22.66
N ASN A 3 9.48 -15.26 21.89
CA ASN A 3 10.03 -15.32 20.55
C ASN A 3 9.21 -14.36 19.69
N PHE A 4 9.70 -13.13 19.54
CA PHE A 4 9.12 -12.19 18.58
C PHE A 4 9.22 -12.82 17.19
N PRO A 5 8.13 -12.79 16.39
CA PRO A 5 8.20 -13.26 15.03
C PRO A 5 9.31 -12.49 14.31
N THR A 6 10.27 -13.21 13.76
CA THR A 6 11.39 -12.62 13.03
C THR A 6 10.85 -12.19 11.67
N ILE A 7 10.40 -10.94 11.58
CA ILE A 7 9.88 -10.38 10.34
C ILE A 7 11.08 -10.18 9.41
N HIS A 8 11.27 -11.10 8.47
CA HIS A 8 12.14 -10.89 7.34
C HIS A 8 11.45 -9.94 6.38
N THR A 9 11.55 -8.64 6.65
CA THR A 9 11.12 -7.61 5.72
C THR A 9 12.00 -7.73 4.48
N ASN A 10 11.52 -8.39 3.45
CA ASN A 10 12.26 -8.46 2.20
C ASN A 10 12.26 -7.05 1.63
N PHE A 11 13.43 -6.47 1.38
CA PHE A 11 13.56 -5.18 0.68
C PHE A 11 12.69 -5.13 -0.60
N TRP A 12 12.52 -6.30 -1.22
CA TRP A 12 11.64 -6.56 -2.34
C TRP A 12 10.16 -6.24 -2.08
N ASP A 13 9.66 -6.42 -0.86
CA ASP A 13 8.30 -6.08 -0.49
C ASP A 13 8.05 -4.56 -0.61
N ALA A 14 9.00 -3.73 -0.18
CA ALA A 14 8.86 -2.27 -0.32
C ALA A 14 8.91 -1.83 -1.80
N ILE A 15 9.78 -2.46 -2.60
CA ILE A 15 9.96 -2.13 -4.03
C ILE A 15 8.79 -2.62 -4.88
N ILE A 16 8.22 -3.77 -4.56
CA ILE A 16 7.21 -4.42 -5.40
C ILE A 16 5.81 -4.21 -4.84
N ALA A 17 5.60 -4.43 -3.54
CA ALA A 17 4.25 -4.40 -2.96
C ALA A 17 3.69 -2.98 -2.94
N VAL A 18 4.49 -1.96 -2.57
CA VAL A 18 3.99 -0.57 -2.48
C VAL A 18 3.54 -0.03 -3.85
N PRO A 19 4.34 -0.10 -4.93
CA PRO A 19 3.87 0.29 -6.27
C PRO A 19 2.69 -0.55 -6.75
N SER A 20 2.68 -1.87 -6.46
CA SER A 20 1.56 -2.74 -6.84
C SER A 20 0.26 -2.33 -6.16
N VAL A 21 0.27 -2.06 -4.85
CA VAL A 21 -0.89 -1.54 -4.11
C VAL A 21 -1.37 -0.23 -4.72
N MET A 22 -0.44 0.70 -5.00
CA MET A 22 -0.79 2.00 -5.58
C MET A 22 -1.45 1.85 -6.96
N VAL A 23 -0.87 1.04 -7.85
CA VAL A 23 -1.38 0.81 -9.21
C VAL A 23 -2.74 0.12 -9.17
N LEU A 24 -2.88 -0.97 -8.41
CA LEU A 24 -4.14 -1.69 -8.27
C LEU A 24 -5.24 -0.79 -7.69
N THR A 25 -4.92 0.03 -6.69
CA THR A 25 -5.86 1.00 -6.12
C THR A 25 -6.37 1.96 -7.19
N GLN A 26 -5.49 2.50 -8.06
CA GLN A 26 -5.92 3.41 -9.11
C GLN A 26 -6.75 2.69 -10.20
N ILE A 27 -6.36 1.48 -10.60
CA ILE A 27 -7.11 0.67 -11.58
C ILE A 27 -8.53 0.41 -11.07
N ILE A 28 -8.66 -0.10 -9.84
CA ILE A 28 -9.96 -0.41 -9.22
C ILE A 28 -10.78 0.88 -9.06
N LYS A 29 -10.16 1.97 -8.62
CA LYS A 29 -10.84 3.28 -8.52
C LYS A 29 -11.46 3.70 -9.86
N VAL A 30 -10.72 3.53 -10.96
CA VAL A 30 -11.18 3.94 -12.30
C VAL A 30 -12.28 3.01 -12.82
N ILE A 31 -12.12 1.69 -12.69
CA ILE A 31 -13.09 0.71 -13.18
C ILE A 31 -14.42 0.83 -12.42
N PHE A 32 -14.37 0.87 -11.09
CA PHE A 32 -15.56 0.88 -10.24
C PHE A 32 -16.05 2.29 -9.89
N LYS A 33 -15.44 3.35 -10.44
CA LYS A 33 -15.78 4.76 -10.20
C LYS A 33 -15.88 5.10 -8.70
N ILE A 34 -14.97 4.54 -7.90
CA ILE A 34 -15.01 4.67 -6.44
C ILE A 34 -14.82 6.14 -6.04
N PRO A 35 -15.67 6.68 -5.13
CA PRO A 35 -15.50 8.02 -4.61
C PRO A 35 -14.12 8.25 -4.01
N LYS A 36 -13.54 9.44 -4.24
CA LYS A 36 -12.15 9.74 -3.88
C LYS A 36 -11.83 9.57 -2.39
N HIS A 37 -12.82 9.71 -1.51
CA HIS A 37 -12.66 9.54 -0.06
C HIS A 37 -12.48 8.08 0.38
N PHE A 38 -12.90 7.10 -0.44
CA PHE A 38 -12.68 5.67 -0.16
C PHE A 38 -11.39 5.11 -0.73
N VAL A 39 -10.66 5.89 -1.53
CA VAL A 39 -9.39 5.46 -2.15
C VAL A 39 -8.34 5.06 -1.11
N PRO A 40 -8.16 5.77 0.03
CA PRO A 40 -7.24 5.34 1.07
C PRO A 40 -7.65 4.01 1.71
N THR A 41 -8.95 3.83 2.00
CA THR A 41 -9.47 2.57 2.55
C THR A 41 -9.23 1.41 1.59
N LEU A 42 -9.43 1.62 0.29
CA LEU A 42 -9.15 0.62 -0.74
C LEU A 42 -7.66 0.24 -0.78
N ALA A 43 -6.75 1.22 -0.69
CA ALA A 43 -5.32 0.95 -0.64
C ALA A 43 -4.92 0.12 0.58
N LEU A 44 -5.54 0.38 1.75
CA LEU A 44 -5.33 -0.44 2.95
C LEU A 44 -5.83 -1.88 2.77
N ILE A 45 -7.03 -2.07 2.20
CA ILE A 45 -7.58 -3.40 1.93
C ILE A 45 -6.66 -4.18 0.99
N ILE A 46 -6.18 -3.55 -0.09
CA ILE A 46 -5.28 -4.18 -1.05
C ILE A 46 -3.93 -4.49 -0.39
N GLY A 47 -3.38 -3.58 0.41
CA GLY A 47 -2.13 -3.80 1.16
C GLY A 47 -2.22 -4.98 2.13
N LEU A 48 -3.30 -5.06 2.89
CA LEU A 48 -3.59 -6.18 3.80
C LEU A 48 -3.77 -7.49 3.02
N ALA A 49 -4.48 -7.48 1.90
CA ALA A 49 -4.68 -8.66 1.06
C ALA A 49 -3.34 -9.17 0.48
N ILE A 50 -2.54 -8.29 -0.12
CA ILE A 50 -1.24 -8.65 -0.70
C ILE A 50 -0.31 -9.19 0.39
N SER A 51 -0.20 -8.49 1.52
CA SER A 51 0.72 -8.92 2.58
C SER A 51 0.29 -10.24 3.22
N THR A 52 -0.99 -10.39 3.56
CA THR A 52 -1.50 -11.57 4.29
C THR A 52 -1.52 -12.81 3.40
N PHE A 53 -1.97 -12.68 2.15
CA PHE A 53 -2.13 -13.84 1.25
C PHE A 53 -0.92 -14.12 0.37
N ILE A 54 0.02 -13.18 0.20
CA ILE A 54 1.16 -13.37 -0.70
C ILE A 54 2.48 -13.34 0.07
N SER A 55 2.80 -12.25 0.76
CA SER A 55 4.14 -12.08 1.38
C SER A 55 4.31 -12.87 2.68
N HIS A 56 3.29 -12.96 3.53
CA HIS A 56 3.40 -13.50 4.89
C HIS A 56 2.34 -14.58 5.18
N ARG A 57 2.17 -15.54 4.26
CA ARG A 57 1.13 -16.59 4.36
C ARG A 57 1.19 -17.43 5.64
N HIS A 58 2.38 -17.58 6.22
CA HIS A 58 2.63 -18.45 7.37
C HIS A 58 2.59 -17.70 8.71
N ASP A 59 2.50 -16.36 8.69
CA ASP A 59 2.43 -15.53 9.88
C ASP A 59 1.40 -14.41 9.67
N LEU A 60 0.20 -14.62 10.21
CA LEU A 60 -0.91 -13.68 10.11
C LEU A 60 -0.57 -12.32 10.74
N LEU A 61 0.19 -12.31 11.85
CA LEU A 61 0.48 -11.09 12.57
C LEU A 61 1.51 -10.24 11.82
N ALA A 62 2.54 -10.87 11.26
CA ALA A 62 3.47 -10.22 10.35
C ALA A 62 2.76 -9.73 9.08
N GLY A 63 1.86 -10.55 8.52
CA GLY A 63 1.07 -10.20 7.33
C GLY A 63 0.19 -8.97 7.53
N LEU A 64 -0.54 -8.89 8.65
CA LEU A 64 -1.34 -7.71 8.97
C LEU A 64 -0.47 -6.47 9.19
N PHE A 65 0.61 -6.61 9.98
CA PHE A 65 1.54 -5.51 10.25
C PHE A 65 2.13 -4.94 8.96
N MET A 66 2.72 -5.81 8.12
CA MET A 66 3.31 -5.41 6.85
C MET A 66 2.27 -4.92 5.84
N GLY A 67 1.04 -5.43 5.89
CA GLY A 67 -0.06 -4.99 5.03
C GLY A 67 -0.50 -3.55 5.32
N TRP A 68 -0.53 -3.15 6.59
CA TRP A 68 -0.70 -1.74 6.94
C TRP A 68 0.44 -0.88 6.41
N PHE A 69 1.68 -1.32 6.54
CA PHE A 69 2.83 -0.61 5.96
C PHE A 69 2.68 -0.42 4.45
N TYR A 70 2.32 -1.46 3.70
CA TYR A 70 2.16 -1.36 2.25
C TYR A 70 1.04 -0.40 1.85
N GLY A 71 -0.11 -0.48 2.52
CA GLY A 71 -1.24 0.40 2.27
C GLY A 71 -0.94 1.87 2.59
N TYR A 72 -0.37 2.15 3.77
CA TYR A 72 -0.02 3.52 4.16
C TYR A 72 1.11 4.11 3.31
N ALA A 73 2.13 3.31 2.97
CA ALA A 73 3.18 3.73 2.06
C ALA A 73 2.61 4.10 0.69
N ALA A 74 1.70 3.29 0.13
CA ALA A 74 1.05 3.58 -1.15
C ALA A 74 0.20 4.87 -1.10
N ILE A 75 -0.55 5.08 -0.01
CA ILE A 75 -1.32 6.32 0.20
C ILE A 75 -0.39 7.53 0.25
N GLY A 76 0.68 7.45 1.05
CA GLY A 76 1.67 8.51 1.21
C GLY A 76 2.38 8.84 -0.09
N SER A 77 2.88 7.83 -0.81
CA SER A 77 3.51 7.97 -2.12
C SER A 77 2.58 8.65 -3.12
N TYR A 78 1.33 8.19 -3.22
CA TYR A 78 0.35 8.82 -4.12
C TYR A 78 0.07 10.28 -3.74
N ALA A 79 -0.10 10.59 -2.46
CA ALA A 79 -0.33 11.95 -1.99
C ALA A 79 0.87 12.87 -2.28
N ALA A 80 2.10 12.40 -2.04
CA ALA A 80 3.33 13.12 -2.33
C ALA A 80 3.48 13.39 -3.84
N THR A 81 3.32 12.36 -4.68
CA THR A 81 3.40 12.50 -6.14
C THR A 81 2.34 13.45 -6.67
N LYS A 82 1.09 13.34 -6.20
CA LYS A 82 -0.01 14.23 -6.60
C LYS A 82 0.29 15.67 -6.21
N THR A 83 0.78 15.90 -5.00
CA THR A 83 1.12 17.24 -4.51
C THR A 83 2.27 17.84 -5.32
N ALA A 84 3.34 17.08 -5.57
CA ALA A 84 4.46 17.51 -6.40
C ALA A 84 4.02 17.85 -7.83
N LEU A 85 3.14 17.05 -8.43
CA LEU A 85 2.62 17.29 -9.78
C LEU A 85 1.74 18.54 -9.85
N ILE A 86 0.88 18.77 -8.85
CA ILE A 86 0.07 19.99 -8.76
C ILE A 86 0.98 21.21 -8.60
N TYR A 87 1.98 21.13 -7.74
CA TYR A 87 2.95 22.20 -7.54
C TYR A 87 3.68 22.58 -8.83
N PHE A 88 4.19 21.57 -9.55
CA PHE A 88 4.87 21.78 -10.82
C PHE A 88 3.95 22.41 -11.88
N ARG A 89 2.68 22.00 -11.94
CA ARG A 89 1.69 22.53 -12.89
C ARG A 89 1.21 23.95 -12.56
N ASN A 90 1.16 24.31 -11.28
CA ASN A 90 0.67 25.61 -10.81
C ASN A 90 1.75 26.68 -10.72
N ARG A 91 3.04 26.33 -10.88
CA ARG A 91 4.17 27.27 -10.97
C ARG A 91 4.19 28.11 -12.28
N LYS A 92 3.02 28.36 -12.88
CA LYS A 92 2.90 29.35 -13.97
C LYS A 92 3.17 30.75 -13.45
#